data_AF-A0A257JTS9-F1
#
_entry.id   AF-A0A257JTS9-F1
#
_cell.length_a   1.000
_cell.length_b   1.000
_cell.length_c   1.000
_cell.angle_alpha   90.00
_cell.angle_beta   90.00
_cell.angle_gamma   90.00
#
_symmetry.space_group_name_H-M   'P 1'
#
loop_
_entity.id
_entity.type
_entity.pdbx_description
1 polymer ?
#
loop_
_entity_poly.entity_id
_entity_poly.type
_entity_poly.pdbx_seq_one_letter_code
_entity_poly.pdbx_strand_id
1 'polypeptide(L)'
;MDALNKPARTGHNFEAKIQALLAAQAKRQDDDTRKKLICASELKEWLEAGFNEANVTRVADQAGVSTATLYRLYPDRNLLFLDALKLGNRLLLDMALDAPHHPHPFRNLIEFAYNLTLIWQQASVQMFYFIQGFILQTETEITADARVIAATISQEFRHFVDAILDRLVADGFVENRDRHIMFVRLVGEIAVRTRSWHGDLGRPYRPAMGWYEEAIKIVEKFFGLYGTAKFRSVRQQSPIGFLDGRSLQKTPIEEINKAKFYAKLERDLPFLKDVENSLREKPTPASAHEFLMLELQRMLTKNPNRLDATNRRNRIVASAAIVIYTQGFQKLSMASIAKQAGVSTATLYRLYPTNWDLYQAAYGLGVGIYMAWLERDIQATNPLVEFTHYAAVFFEVFFDVQSKNAWSLDQLRGEPSEIEQMQRYSEIKVQLEGLGWQKRFSKLYAEGYIKELPSWDMIHTFQGPTSISIILFMRDGLAALPKSSWFEESWRITEEFFQIYGTPHFQAMRKKMNWDADLEAHSGKFP
;
A
#
# COMPACT_ATOMS: atom_id res chain seq x y z
N MET A 1 -18.55 -27.70 -12.61
CA MET A 1 -19.05 -26.33 -12.78
C MET A 1 -20.26 -26.11 -11.87
N ASP A 2 -20.14 -26.34 -10.56
CA ASP A 2 -21.24 -26.13 -9.59
C ASP A 2 -20.71 -25.54 -8.28
N ALA A 3 -20.19 -24.31 -8.33
CA ALA A 3 -19.81 -23.58 -7.10
C ALA A 3 -19.76 -22.05 -7.26
N LEU A 4 -20.53 -21.44 -8.16
CA LEU A 4 -20.48 -19.98 -8.38
C LEU A 4 -21.59 -19.17 -7.69
N ASN A 5 -22.42 -19.79 -6.85
CA ASN A 5 -23.35 -19.06 -5.99
C ASN A 5 -23.37 -19.67 -4.59
N LYS A 6 -22.42 -19.26 -3.75
CA LYS A 6 -22.59 -19.35 -2.29
C LYS A 6 -22.87 -17.93 -1.77
N PRO A 7 -23.92 -17.72 -0.96
CA PRO A 7 -24.16 -16.42 -0.35
C PRO A 7 -22.95 -15.99 0.48
N ALA A 8 -22.71 -14.68 0.56
CA ALA A 8 -21.66 -14.10 1.39
C ALA A 8 -21.78 -14.69 2.81
N ARG A 9 -20.73 -15.39 3.26
CA ARG A 9 -20.72 -16.05 4.57
C ARG A 9 -20.78 -14.98 5.65
N THR A 10 -21.88 -14.94 6.39
CA THR A 10 -22.18 -13.94 7.44
C THR A 10 -21.13 -13.85 8.56
N GLY A 11 -20.24 -14.85 8.70
CA GLY A 11 -19.13 -14.85 9.67
C GLY A 11 -17.81 -14.20 9.22
N HIS A 12 -17.70 -13.75 7.96
CA HIS A 12 -16.48 -13.14 7.42
C HIS A 12 -16.61 -11.62 7.20
N ASN A 13 -17.43 -10.93 7.99
CA ASN A 13 -17.55 -9.47 7.92
C ASN A 13 -17.01 -8.82 9.21
N PHE A 14 -16.10 -7.85 9.06
CA PHE A 14 -15.40 -7.21 10.18
C PHE A 14 -16.34 -6.39 11.06
N GLU A 15 -17.20 -5.57 10.46
CA GLU A 15 -18.26 -4.84 11.18
C GLU A 15 -19.23 -5.80 11.89
N ALA A 16 -19.62 -6.90 11.25
CA ALA A 16 -20.50 -7.88 11.88
C ALA A 16 -19.87 -8.52 13.12
N LYS A 17 -18.54 -8.77 13.11
CA LYS A 17 -17.82 -9.23 14.31
C LYS A 17 -17.80 -8.16 15.41
N ILE A 18 -17.63 -6.88 15.06
CA ILE A 18 -17.75 -5.76 16.02
C ILE A 18 -19.17 -5.70 16.60
N GLN A 19 -20.21 -5.77 15.76
CA GLN A 19 -21.61 -5.76 16.21
C GLN A 19 -21.94 -6.96 17.09
N ALA A 20 -21.40 -8.14 16.79
CA ALA A 20 -21.58 -9.33 17.61
C ALA A 20 -20.99 -9.15 19.02
N LEU A 21 -19.86 -8.45 19.16
CA LEU A 21 -19.32 -8.09 20.47
C LEU A 21 -20.24 -7.11 21.21
N LEU A 22 -20.76 -6.10 20.52
CA LEU A 22 -21.65 -5.08 21.08
C LEU A 22 -23.01 -5.64 21.52
N ALA A 23 -23.45 -6.77 20.95
CA ALA A 23 -24.67 -7.45 21.36
C ALA A 23 -24.56 -8.18 22.72
N ALA A 24 -23.35 -8.31 23.28
CA ALA A 24 -23.14 -8.97 24.56
C ALA A 24 -23.69 -8.14 25.74
N GLN A 25 -24.27 -8.80 26.74
CA GLN A 25 -24.73 -8.14 27.97
C GLN A 25 -23.73 -8.33 29.11
N ALA A 26 -23.18 -7.22 29.62
CA ALA A 26 -22.30 -7.23 30.78
C ALA A 26 -23.10 -7.27 32.09
N LYS A 27 -22.77 -8.21 32.98
CA LYS A 27 -23.29 -8.20 34.37
C LYS A 27 -22.70 -7.04 35.17
N ARG A 28 -23.36 -6.66 36.28
CA ARG A 28 -22.97 -5.48 37.10
C ARG A 28 -21.51 -5.48 37.59
N GLN A 29 -20.88 -6.64 37.77
CA GLN A 29 -19.49 -6.77 38.24
C GLN A 29 -18.51 -7.30 37.18
N ASP A 30 -18.93 -7.38 35.91
CA ASP A 30 -18.12 -7.93 34.83
C ASP A 30 -17.36 -6.82 34.09
N ASP A 31 -16.25 -6.38 34.68
CA ASP A 31 -15.42 -5.32 34.12
C ASP A 31 -14.68 -5.77 32.85
N ASP A 32 -14.39 -7.06 32.68
CA ASP A 32 -13.74 -7.59 31.48
C ASP A 32 -14.66 -7.51 30.26
N THR A 33 -15.93 -7.92 30.40
CA THR A 33 -16.92 -7.77 29.33
C THR A 33 -17.15 -6.30 29.00
N ARG A 34 -17.19 -5.41 30.01
CA ARG A 34 -17.30 -3.96 29.76
C ARG A 34 -16.12 -3.41 28.99
N LYS A 35 -14.88 -3.79 29.34
CA LYS A 35 -13.69 -3.36 28.59
C LYS A 35 -13.79 -3.79 27.13
N LYS A 36 -14.19 -5.03 26.86
CA LYS A 36 -14.43 -5.51 25.48
C LYS A 36 -15.50 -4.68 24.74
N LEU A 37 -16.61 -4.36 25.40
CA LEU A 37 -17.67 -3.52 24.83
C LEU A 37 -17.17 -2.10 24.53
N ILE A 38 -16.40 -1.50 25.43
CA ILE A 38 -15.80 -0.17 25.24
C ILE A 38 -14.81 -0.20 24.07
N CYS A 39 -13.90 -1.19 24.00
CA CYS A 39 -12.98 -1.32 22.87
C CYS A 39 -13.70 -1.56 21.54
N ALA A 40 -14.76 -2.38 21.52
CA ALA A 40 -15.56 -2.60 20.31
C ALA A 40 -16.31 -1.32 19.87
N SER A 41 -16.76 -0.52 20.84
CA SER A 41 -17.40 0.78 20.57
C SER A 41 -16.38 1.81 20.07
N GLU A 42 -15.17 1.84 20.63
CA GLU A 42 -14.08 2.69 20.14
C GLU A 42 -13.69 2.32 18.71
N LEU A 43 -13.57 1.02 18.40
CA LEU A 43 -13.33 0.56 17.02
C LEU A 43 -14.45 0.99 16.08
N LYS A 44 -15.71 0.85 16.49
CA LYS A 44 -16.85 1.29 15.68
C LYS A 44 -16.79 2.80 15.43
N GLU A 45 -16.52 3.58 16.47
CA GLU A 45 -16.38 5.03 16.40
C GLU A 45 -15.23 5.45 15.46
N TRP A 46 -14.08 4.76 15.51
CA TRP A 46 -12.98 4.99 14.55
C TRP A 46 -13.40 4.74 13.10
N LEU A 47 -14.19 3.71 12.84
CA LEU A 47 -14.65 3.40 11.49
C LEU A 47 -15.70 4.40 10.97
N GLU A 48 -16.53 4.95 11.86
CA GLU A 48 -17.65 5.84 11.51
C GLU A 48 -17.29 7.32 11.50
N ALA A 49 -16.52 7.77 12.51
CA ALA A 49 -16.14 9.17 12.70
C ALA A 49 -14.67 9.42 12.39
N GLY A 50 -13.81 8.40 12.46
CA GLY A 50 -12.38 8.51 12.27
C GLY A 50 -11.61 8.70 13.59
N PHE A 51 -10.28 8.60 13.52
CA PHE A 51 -9.43 8.48 14.72
C PHE A 51 -9.36 9.77 15.52
N ASN A 52 -9.14 10.93 14.88
CA ASN A 52 -9.02 12.19 15.61
C ASN A 52 -10.39 12.74 16.03
N GLU A 53 -11.46 12.42 15.29
CA GLU A 53 -12.82 12.88 15.57
C GLU A 53 -13.62 11.97 16.51
N ALA A 54 -13.05 10.83 16.93
CA ALA A 54 -13.70 9.87 17.82
C ALA A 54 -14.20 10.51 19.12
N ASN A 55 -15.48 10.29 19.43
CA ASN A 55 -16.17 10.93 20.55
C ASN A 55 -16.41 9.96 21.72
N VAL A 56 -15.81 10.26 22.87
CA VAL A 56 -15.88 9.41 24.08
C VAL A 56 -17.31 9.20 24.61
N THR A 57 -18.21 10.17 24.43
CA THR A 57 -19.60 10.04 24.87
C THR A 57 -20.34 9.03 23.99
N ARG A 58 -20.15 9.09 22.67
CA ARG A 58 -20.70 8.09 21.74
C ARG A 58 -20.16 6.70 22.05
N VAL A 59 -18.87 6.58 22.36
CA VAL A 59 -18.24 5.31 22.74
C VAL A 59 -18.88 4.73 24.01
N ALA A 60 -19.10 5.55 25.04
CA ALA A 60 -19.76 5.12 26.27
C ALA A 60 -21.21 4.66 26.02
N ASP A 61 -21.97 5.46 25.26
CA ASP A 61 -23.36 5.16 24.91
C ASP A 61 -23.48 3.86 24.11
N GLN A 62 -22.63 3.68 23.10
CA GLN A 62 -22.57 2.45 22.28
C GLN A 62 -22.20 1.22 23.11
N ALA A 63 -21.31 1.38 24.09
CA ALA A 63 -20.90 0.30 25.00
C ALA A 63 -21.96 0.00 26.08
N GLY A 64 -23.02 0.81 26.19
CA GLY A 64 -24.04 0.69 27.22
C GLY A 64 -23.52 0.99 28.63
N VAL A 65 -22.53 1.87 28.76
CA VAL A 65 -21.93 2.28 30.04
C VAL A 65 -22.00 3.79 30.24
N SER A 66 -21.93 4.26 31.49
CA SER A 66 -21.77 5.70 31.74
C SER A 66 -20.36 6.17 31.41
N THR A 67 -20.19 7.44 31.04
CA THR A 67 -18.86 8.07 30.86
C THR A 67 -18.00 7.95 32.12
N ALA A 68 -18.60 8.05 33.32
CA ALA A 68 -17.91 7.79 34.59
C ALA A 68 -17.38 6.35 34.71
N THR A 69 -18.13 5.37 34.19
CA THR A 69 -17.67 3.97 34.15
C THR A 69 -16.54 3.80 33.13
N LEU A 70 -16.64 4.44 31.96
CA LEU A 70 -15.58 4.44 30.96
C LEU A 70 -14.28 5.00 31.55
N TYR A 71 -14.31 6.20 32.15
CA TYR A 71 -13.12 6.80 32.77
C TYR A 71 -12.59 6.01 33.97
N ARG A 72 -13.43 5.27 34.70
CA ARG A 72 -12.95 4.36 35.75
C ARG A 72 -12.16 3.18 35.18
N LEU A 73 -12.61 2.62 34.06
CA LEU A 73 -11.99 1.45 33.43
C LEU A 73 -10.79 1.82 32.54
N TYR A 74 -10.86 2.99 31.90
CA TYR A 74 -9.86 3.59 31.05
C TYR A 74 -9.62 5.03 31.50
N PRO A 75 -8.86 5.24 32.59
CA PRO A 75 -8.49 6.57 33.04
C PRO A 75 -7.55 7.27 32.06
N ASP A 76 -6.83 6.48 31.25
CA ASP A 76 -5.98 6.94 30.17
C ASP A 76 -6.58 6.54 28.82
N ARG A 77 -6.80 7.55 27.96
CA ARG A 77 -7.32 7.35 26.61
C ARG A 77 -6.34 6.61 25.71
N ASN A 78 -5.04 6.78 25.93
CA ASN A 78 -3.99 6.08 25.18
C ASN A 78 -4.08 4.56 25.38
N LEU A 79 -4.35 4.11 26.61
CA LEU A 79 -4.57 2.69 26.90
C LEU A 79 -5.83 2.15 26.20
N LEU A 80 -6.92 2.92 26.16
CA LEU A 80 -8.12 2.54 25.41
C LEU A 80 -7.80 2.37 23.92
N PHE A 81 -7.04 3.28 23.33
CA PHE A 81 -6.64 3.19 21.92
C PHE A 81 -5.79 1.95 21.64
N LEU A 82 -4.81 1.65 22.51
CA LEU A 82 -3.98 0.45 22.37
C LEU A 82 -4.81 -0.85 22.47
N ASP A 83 -5.75 -0.93 23.43
CA ASP A 83 -6.63 -2.09 23.58
C ASP A 83 -7.61 -2.22 22.40
N ALA A 84 -8.15 -1.11 21.89
CA ALA A 84 -8.99 -1.10 20.69
C ALA A 84 -8.21 -1.57 19.45
N LEU A 85 -6.99 -1.06 19.23
CA LEU A 85 -6.09 -1.50 18.16
C LEU A 85 -5.80 -3.01 18.26
N LYS A 86 -5.50 -3.50 19.48
CA LYS A 86 -5.26 -4.92 19.72
C LYS A 86 -6.48 -5.79 19.41
N LEU A 87 -7.68 -5.34 19.80
CA LEU A 87 -8.94 -6.01 19.50
C LEU A 87 -9.17 -6.07 17.98
N GLY A 88 -9.02 -4.96 17.26
CA GLY A 88 -9.23 -4.90 15.81
C GLY A 88 -8.29 -5.84 15.05
N ASN A 89 -7.00 -5.85 15.40
CA ASN A 89 -6.04 -6.77 14.83
C ASN A 89 -6.37 -8.24 15.13
N ARG A 90 -6.78 -8.55 16.36
CA ARG A 90 -7.18 -9.92 16.74
C ARG A 90 -8.37 -10.40 15.91
N LEU A 91 -9.40 -9.57 15.75
CA LEU A 91 -10.57 -9.90 14.92
C LEU A 91 -10.17 -10.22 13.47
N LEU A 92 -9.25 -9.45 12.88
CA LEU A 92 -8.75 -9.68 11.52
C LEU A 92 -7.92 -10.96 11.41
N LEU A 93 -7.08 -11.24 12.41
CA LEU A 93 -6.33 -12.48 12.49
C LEU A 93 -7.28 -13.68 12.58
N ASP A 94 -8.26 -13.63 13.48
CA ASP A 94 -9.24 -14.71 13.65
C ASP A 94 -10.00 -14.98 12.34
N MET A 95 -10.41 -13.92 11.61
CA MET A 95 -11.01 -14.05 10.28
C MET A 95 -10.09 -14.76 9.27
N ALA A 96 -8.79 -14.50 9.32
CA ALA A 96 -7.81 -15.15 8.45
C ALA A 96 -7.54 -16.60 8.86
N LEU A 97 -7.51 -16.90 10.15
CA LEU A 97 -7.34 -18.25 10.71
C LEU A 97 -8.57 -19.14 10.47
N ASP A 98 -9.76 -18.55 10.45
CA ASP A 98 -11.05 -19.20 10.11
C ASP A 98 -11.18 -19.53 8.61
N ALA A 99 -10.08 -19.43 7.83
CA ALA A 99 -10.09 -19.73 6.40
C ALA A 99 -10.63 -21.14 6.13
N PRO A 100 -11.44 -21.33 5.07
CA PRO A 100 -12.02 -22.64 4.78
C PRO A 100 -10.93 -23.67 4.48
N HIS A 101 -10.91 -24.77 5.23
CA HIS A 101 -9.99 -25.85 4.97
C HIS A 101 -10.51 -26.78 3.86
N HIS A 102 -9.63 -27.21 2.97
CA HIS A 102 -9.93 -28.20 1.95
C HIS A 102 -8.91 -29.36 2.00
N PRO A 103 -9.32 -30.64 1.92
CA PRO A 103 -8.40 -31.78 2.04
C PRO A 103 -7.35 -31.82 0.92
N HIS A 104 -7.70 -31.34 -0.28
CA HIS A 104 -6.74 -31.21 -1.38
C HIS A 104 -5.79 -30.02 -1.13
N PRO A 105 -4.46 -30.22 -1.04
CA PRO A 105 -3.50 -29.20 -0.59
C PRO A 105 -3.48 -27.93 -1.45
N PHE A 106 -3.55 -28.07 -2.78
CA PHE A 106 -3.59 -26.91 -3.67
C PHE A 106 -4.89 -26.12 -3.57
N ARG A 107 -6.03 -26.81 -3.50
CA ARG A 107 -7.33 -26.16 -3.29
C ARG A 107 -7.37 -25.47 -1.94
N ASN A 108 -6.75 -26.05 -0.90
CA ASN A 108 -6.62 -25.43 0.41
C ASN A 108 -5.92 -24.06 0.32
N LEU A 109 -4.82 -23.99 -0.44
CA LEU A 109 -4.11 -22.72 -0.66
C LEU A 109 -4.97 -21.69 -1.44
N ILE A 110 -5.80 -22.15 -2.39
CA ILE A 110 -6.75 -21.27 -3.10
C ILE A 110 -7.84 -20.77 -2.16
N GLU A 111 -8.44 -21.63 -1.32
CA GLU A 111 -9.45 -21.22 -0.35
C GLU A 111 -8.89 -20.22 0.66
N PHE A 112 -7.64 -20.41 1.10
CA PHE A 112 -6.92 -19.44 1.92
C PHE A 112 -6.72 -18.10 1.21
N ALA A 113 -6.16 -18.11 -0.01
CA ALA A 113 -5.92 -16.90 -0.78
C ALA A 113 -7.23 -16.15 -1.05
N TYR A 114 -8.28 -16.87 -1.44
CA TYR A 114 -9.61 -16.31 -1.65
C TYR A 114 -10.20 -15.72 -0.37
N ASN A 115 -10.09 -16.41 0.78
CA ASN A 115 -10.55 -15.88 2.06
C ASN A 115 -9.90 -14.53 2.37
N LEU A 116 -8.58 -14.41 2.19
CA LEU A 116 -7.90 -13.13 2.37
C LEU A 116 -8.41 -12.04 1.44
N THR A 117 -8.70 -12.36 0.17
CA THR A 117 -9.29 -11.36 -0.75
C THR A 117 -10.64 -10.85 -0.25
N LEU A 118 -11.46 -11.72 0.35
CA LEU A 118 -12.77 -11.35 0.89
C LEU A 118 -12.68 -10.46 2.12
N ILE A 119 -11.66 -10.66 2.96
CA ILE A 119 -11.43 -9.87 4.17
C ILE A 119 -10.89 -8.49 3.80
N TRP A 120 -9.82 -8.44 3.02
CA TRP A 120 -9.06 -7.20 2.81
C TRP A 120 -9.73 -6.19 1.87
N GLN A 121 -10.72 -6.62 1.07
CA GLN A 121 -11.52 -5.70 0.25
C GLN A 121 -12.63 -4.97 1.03
N GLN A 122 -12.89 -5.33 2.28
CA GLN A 122 -13.95 -4.71 3.07
C GLN A 122 -13.57 -3.27 3.41
N ALA A 123 -14.51 -2.34 3.18
CA ALA A 123 -14.27 -0.91 3.44
C ALA A 123 -13.84 -0.63 4.88
N SER A 124 -14.47 -1.28 5.87
CA SER A 124 -14.08 -1.14 7.27
C SER A 124 -12.72 -1.75 7.60
N VAL A 125 -12.29 -2.81 6.91
CA VAL A 125 -10.95 -3.36 7.06
C VAL A 125 -9.90 -2.41 6.46
N GLN A 126 -10.19 -1.82 5.31
CA GLN A 126 -9.32 -0.80 4.71
C GLN A 126 -9.20 0.43 5.61
N MET A 127 -10.32 0.90 6.17
CA MET A 127 -10.34 2.03 7.09
C MET A 127 -9.56 1.73 8.37
N PHE A 128 -9.74 0.54 8.95
CA PHE A 128 -8.95 0.10 10.10
C PHE A 128 -7.44 0.09 9.80
N TYR A 129 -7.02 -0.48 8.67
CA TYR A 129 -5.60 -0.50 8.29
C TYR A 129 -5.05 0.90 8.02
N PHE A 130 -5.87 1.83 7.52
CA PHE A 130 -5.48 3.22 7.35
C PHE A 130 -5.23 3.89 8.69
N ILE A 131 -6.17 3.79 9.62
CA ILE A 131 -6.06 4.33 10.98
C ILE A 131 -4.85 3.72 11.71
N GLN A 132 -4.65 2.41 11.61
CA GLN A 132 -3.47 1.75 12.13
C GLN A 132 -2.19 2.33 11.53
N GLY A 133 -2.12 2.47 10.20
CA GLY A 133 -0.99 3.12 9.53
C GLY A 133 -0.74 4.53 10.05
N PHE A 134 -1.79 5.33 10.25
CA PHE A 134 -1.70 6.67 10.84
C PHE A 134 -1.11 6.63 12.26
N ILE A 135 -1.59 5.73 13.14
CA ILE A 135 -1.08 5.56 14.51
C ILE A 135 0.40 5.14 14.51
N LEU A 136 0.79 4.21 13.64
CA LEU A 136 2.16 3.69 13.60
C LEU A 136 3.18 4.66 13.00
N GLN A 137 2.72 5.60 12.16
CA GLN A 137 3.59 6.55 11.47
C GLN A 137 3.62 7.93 12.12
N THR A 138 2.56 8.34 12.81
CA THR A 138 2.53 9.58 13.59
C THR A 138 3.29 9.36 14.89
N GLU A 139 4.31 10.17 15.16
CA GLU A 139 5.04 10.12 16.43
C GLU A 139 4.17 10.67 17.57
N THR A 140 3.66 9.76 18.39
CA THR A 140 2.83 10.02 19.56
C THR A 140 3.37 9.21 20.73
N GLU A 141 2.83 9.45 21.93
CA GLU A 141 3.20 8.71 23.14
C GLU A 141 2.91 7.20 23.05
N ILE A 142 1.96 6.78 22.21
CA ILE A 142 1.54 5.37 22.06
C ILE A 142 2.24 4.62 20.91
N THR A 143 3.02 5.31 20.07
CA THR A 143 3.50 4.75 18.80
C THR A 143 4.37 3.51 18.99
N ALA A 144 5.20 3.47 20.04
CA ALA A 144 6.05 2.31 20.32
C ALA A 144 5.22 1.07 20.68
N ASP A 145 4.25 1.21 21.60
CA ASP A 145 3.38 0.12 22.03
C ASP A 145 2.46 -0.34 20.89
N ALA A 146 1.92 0.60 20.11
CA ALA A 146 1.10 0.29 18.94
C ALA A 146 1.87 -0.55 17.90
N ARG A 147 3.16 -0.24 17.67
CA ARG A 147 4.02 -1.03 16.77
C ARG A 147 4.22 -2.44 17.30
N VAL A 148 4.43 -2.62 18.60
CA VAL A 148 4.57 -3.95 19.22
C VAL A 148 3.28 -4.77 19.06
N ILE A 149 2.11 -4.14 19.27
CA ILE A 149 0.81 -4.79 19.10
C ILE A 149 0.63 -5.27 17.66
N ALA A 150 0.82 -4.38 16.68
CA ALA A 150 0.67 -4.71 15.26
C ALA A 150 1.68 -5.79 14.83
N ALA A 151 2.94 -5.67 15.27
CA ALA A 151 4.01 -6.61 14.95
C ALA A 151 3.71 -8.02 15.47
N THR A 152 3.22 -8.13 16.70
CA THR A 152 2.89 -9.41 17.33
C THR A 152 1.82 -10.16 16.53
N ILE A 153 0.73 -9.49 16.18
CA ILE A 153 -0.36 -10.10 15.41
C ILE A 153 0.10 -10.48 14.00
N SER A 154 0.93 -9.63 13.38
CA SER A 154 1.45 -9.87 12.04
C SER A 154 2.48 -11.00 12.02
N GLN A 155 3.20 -11.23 13.12
CA GLN A 155 4.01 -12.44 13.30
C GLN A 155 3.12 -13.67 13.44
N GLU A 156 2.05 -13.64 14.24
CA GLU A 156 1.11 -14.78 14.35
C GLU A 156 0.51 -15.15 12.98
N PHE A 157 0.08 -14.16 12.20
CA PHE A 157 -0.41 -14.39 10.83
C PHE A 157 0.65 -15.05 9.94
N ARG A 158 1.92 -14.63 10.04
CA ARG A 158 3.01 -15.24 9.27
C ARG A 158 3.30 -16.67 9.67
N HIS A 159 3.32 -16.98 10.97
CA HIS A 159 3.48 -18.36 11.43
C HIS A 159 2.36 -19.27 10.92
N PHE A 160 1.12 -18.75 10.82
CA PHE A 160 0.03 -19.49 10.20
C PHE A 160 0.28 -19.78 8.71
N VAL A 161 0.75 -18.79 7.94
CA VAL A 161 1.10 -19.00 6.53
C VAL A 161 2.28 -19.97 6.39
N ASP A 162 3.31 -19.84 7.22
CA ASP A 162 4.47 -20.73 7.23
C ASP A 162 4.05 -22.18 7.51
N ALA A 163 3.10 -22.43 8.41
CA ALA A 163 2.58 -23.77 8.65
C ALA A 163 1.89 -24.38 7.42
N ILE A 164 1.18 -23.57 6.61
CA ILE A 164 0.60 -24.02 5.34
C ILE A 164 1.72 -24.38 4.35
N LEU A 165 2.76 -23.54 4.25
CA LEU A 165 3.91 -23.77 3.37
C LEU A 165 4.76 -24.97 3.79
N ASP A 166 4.97 -25.17 5.10
CA ASP A 166 5.70 -26.30 5.67
C ASP A 166 5.04 -27.61 5.32
N ARG A 167 3.71 -27.68 5.36
CA ARG A 167 2.97 -28.86 4.92
C ARG A 167 3.17 -29.14 3.42
N LEU A 168 3.12 -28.10 2.58
CA LEU A 168 3.37 -28.25 1.15
C LEU A 168 4.80 -28.71 0.82
N VAL A 169 5.79 -28.27 1.61
CA VAL A 169 7.19 -28.73 1.51
C VAL A 169 7.34 -30.17 2.01
N ALA A 170 6.76 -30.51 3.15
CA ALA A 170 6.80 -31.86 3.71
C ALA A 170 6.13 -32.89 2.78
N ASP A 171 5.02 -32.51 2.14
CA ASP A 171 4.35 -33.30 1.11
C ASP A 171 5.13 -33.32 -0.22
N GLY A 172 6.22 -32.57 -0.33
CA GLY A 172 7.12 -32.54 -1.48
C GLY A 172 6.54 -31.82 -2.69
N PHE A 173 5.52 -30.97 -2.53
CA PHE A 173 4.91 -30.21 -3.64
C PHE A 173 5.58 -28.88 -3.91
N VAL A 174 6.21 -28.29 -2.89
CA VAL A 174 6.91 -27.01 -2.98
C VAL A 174 8.35 -27.19 -2.53
N GLU A 175 9.25 -26.45 -3.16
CA GLU A 175 10.68 -26.44 -2.81
C GLU A 175 10.90 -25.84 -1.41
N ASN A 176 11.90 -26.35 -0.69
CA ASN A 176 12.31 -25.78 0.59
C ASN A 176 13.16 -24.52 0.37
N ARG A 177 12.48 -23.39 0.14
CA ARG A 177 13.10 -22.06 -0.02
C ARG A 177 12.82 -21.17 1.18
N ASP A 178 13.44 -20.00 1.16
CA ASP A 178 13.23 -18.95 2.14
C ASP A 178 11.73 -18.60 2.30
N ARG A 179 11.22 -18.74 3.53
CA ARG A 179 9.81 -18.54 3.86
C ARG A 179 9.36 -17.10 3.70
N HIS A 180 10.22 -16.13 3.98
CA HIS A 180 9.89 -14.72 3.79
C HIS A 180 9.65 -14.43 2.31
N ILE A 181 10.53 -14.92 1.44
CA ILE A 181 10.40 -14.78 -0.02
C ILE A 181 9.08 -15.41 -0.53
N MET A 182 8.78 -16.62 -0.07
CA MET A 182 7.54 -17.32 -0.45
C MET A 182 6.29 -16.59 0.06
N PHE A 183 6.34 -16.07 1.30
CA PHE A 183 5.28 -15.26 1.88
C PHE A 183 5.02 -14.00 1.06
N VAL A 184 6.05 -13.19 0.77
CA VAL A 184 5.86 -11.93 0.05
C VAL A 184 5.36 -12.16 -1.38
N ARG A 185 5.75 -13.28 -2.01
CA ARG A 185 5.25 -13.66 -3.34
C ARG A 185 3.77 -14.05 -3.32
N LEU A 186 3.36 -14.89 -2.37
CA LEU A 186 1.96 -15.34 -2.26
C LEU A 186 1.05 -14.22 -1.77
N VAL A 187 1.39 -13.64 -0.62
CA VAL A 187 0.54 -12.67 0.08
C VAL A 187 0.62 -11.29 -0.57
N GLY A 188 1.76 -10.93 -1.17
CA GLY A 188 1.91 -9.64 -1.83
C GLY A 188 1.02 -9.47 -3.05
N GLU A 189 0.80 -10.53 -3.81
CA GLU A 189 -0.16 -10.50 -4.92
C GLU A 189 -1.62 -10.33 -4.43
N ILE A 190 -1.96 -10.89 -3.28
CA ILE A 190 -3.28 -10.70 -2.66
C ILE A 190 -3.39 -9.26 -2.16
N ALA A 191 -2.39 -8.80 -1.42
CA ALA A 191 -2.34 -7.47 -0.85
C ALA A 191 -2.41 -6.38 -1.93
N VAL A 192 -1.62 -6.46 -3.00
CA VAL A 192 -1.63 -5.41 -4.04
C VAL A 192 -2.99 -5.27 -4.74
N ARG A 193 -3.74 -6.37 -4.87
CA ARG A 193 -5.10 -6.33 -5.45
C ARG A 193 -6.17 -5.79 -4.51
N THR A 194 -5.94 -5.85 -3.19
CA THR A 194 -7.00 -5.69 -2.18
C THR A 194 -6.71 -4.58 -1.15
N ARG A 195 -5.46 -4.49 -0.70
CA ARG A 195 -4.91 -3.55 0.28
C ARG A 195 -4.08 -2.41 -0.32
N SER A 196 -3.30 -2.66 -1.38
CA SER A 196 -2.16 -1.79 -1.72
C SER A 196 -2.35 -0.84 -2.89
N TRP A 197 -3.46 -0.85 -3.63
CA TRP A 197 -3.62 0.05 -4.79
C TRP A 197 -4.95 0.79 -4.79
N HIS A 198 -4.89 2.03 -5.29
CA HIS A 198 -5.88 3.09 -5.18
C HIS A 198 -5.98 3.66 -3.77
N GLY A 199 -4.89 4.33 -3.33
CA GLY A 199 -4.88 5.38 -2.30
C GLY A 199 -5.90 5.16 -1.22
N ASP A 200 -5.62 4.15 -0.40
CA ASP A 200 -6.25 3.85 0.86
C ASP A 200 -7.67 4.40 0.97
N LEU A 201 -8.61 3.76 0.23
CA LEU A 201 -10.05 4.10 0.05
C LEU A 201 -10.45 4.57 -1.36
N GLY A 202 -9.60 4.43 -2.38
CA GLY A 202 -9.89 4.67 -3.80
C GLY A 202 -10.75 3.63 -4.53
N ARG A 203 -10.87 3.76 -5.86
CA ARG A 203 -11.69 2.86 -6.70
C ARG A 203 -11.17 1.41 -6.57
N PRO A 204 -11.97 0.44 -6.11
CA PRO A 204 -11.51 -0.94 -5.95
C PRO A 204 -11.10 -1.56 -7.29
N TYR A 205 -10.04 -2.37 -7.28
CA TYR A 205 -9.72 -3.26 -8.40
C TYR A 205 -10.91 -4.18 -8.69
N ARG A 206 -11.25 -4.31 -9.98
CA ARG A 206 -12.34 -5.17 -10.45
C ARG A 206 -11.73 -6.27 -11.31
N PRO A 207 -11.68 -7.53 -10.84
CA PRO A 207 -11.17 -8.62 -11.65
C PRO A 207 -12.08 -8.87 -12.86
N ALA A 208 -11.49 -9.30 -13.98
CA ALA A 208 -12.24 -9.60 -15.20
C ALA A 208 -13.27 -10.74 -15.04
N MET A 209 -13.02 -11.68 -14.14
CA MET A 209 -13.90 -12.83 -13.87
C MET A 209 -14.49 -12.75 -12.46
N GLY A 210 -13.64 -12.83 -11.45
CA GLY A 210 -14.05 -12.87 -10.06
C GLY A 210 -12.86 -13.07 -9.12
N TRP A 211 -13.08 -12.83 -7.83
CA TRP A 211 -12.04 -12.96 -6.81
C TRP A 211 -11.57 -14.40 -6.59
N TYR A 212 -12.43 -15.37 -6.85
CA TYR A 212 -12.06 -16.79 -6.76
C TYR A 212 -11.05 -17.15 -7.86
N GLU A 213 -11.30 -16.68 -9.08
CA GLU A 213 -10.41 -16.82 -10.23
C GLU A 213 -9.08 -16.10 -10.02
N GLU A 214 -9.08 -14.92 -9.40
CA GLU A 214 -7.84 -14.25 -9.01
C GLU A 214 -7.03 -15.09 -8.02
N ALA A 215 -7.67 -15.70 -7.02
CA ALA A 215 -6.98 -16.59 -6.08
C ALA A 215 -6.35 -17.80 -6.80
N ILE A 216 -7.03 -18.38 -7.80
CA ILE A 216 -6.47 -19.44 -8.65
C ILE A 216 -5.23 -18.94 -9.40
N LYS A 217 -5.30 -17.77 -10.04
CA LYS A 217 -4.15 -17.20 -10.78
C LYS A 217 -2.94 -16.96 -9.88
N ILE A 218 -3.15 -16.45 -8.67
CA ILE A 218 -2.08 -16.19 -7.69
C ILE A 218 -1.42 -17.51 -7.29
N VAL A 219 -2.22 -18.51 -6.90
CA VAL A 219 -1.72 -19.81 -6.47
C VAL A 219 -0.99 -20.56 -7.60
N GLU A 220 -1.53 -20.52 -8.83
CA GLU A 220 -0.87 -21.13 -9.99
C GLU A 220 0.50 -20.49 -10.29
N LYS A 221 0.64 -19.18 -10.16
CA LYS A 221 1.94 -18.50 -10.29
C LYS A 221 2.91 -18.87 -9.18
N PHE A 222 2.43 -18.98 -7.95
CA PHE A 222 3.22 -19.42 -6.81
C PHE A 222 3.80 -20.84 -7.04
N PHE A 223 2.98 -21.79 -7.47
CA PHE A 223 3.46 -23.13 -7.83
C PHE A 223 4.30 -23.14 -9.10
N GLY A 224 4.09 -22.20 -10.02
CA GLY A 224 4.95 -22.00 -11.18
C GLY A 224 6.40 -21.67 -10.80
N LEU A 225 6.59 -20.89 -9.73
CA LEU A 225 7.91 -20.48 -9.22
C LEU A 225 8.54 -21.51 -8.28
N TYR A 226 7.77 -22.06 -7.35
CA TYR A 226 8.30 -22.86 -6.24
C TYR A 226 7.86 -24.33 -6.28
N GLY A 227 7.03 -24.75 -7.23
CA GLY A 227 6.55 -26.13 -7.33
C GLY A 227 7.68 -27.09 -7.71
N THR A 228 7.70 -28.26 -7.08
CA THR A 228 8.71 -29.30 -7.35
C THR A 228 8.38 -30.10 -8.62
N ALA A 229 9.27 -31.03 -8.98
CA ALA A 229 8.98 -32.03 -10.01
C ALA A 229 7.75 -32.90 -9.67
N LYS A 230 7.51 -33.19 -8.38
CA LYS A 230 6.32 -33.91 -7.93
C LYS A 230 5.05 -33.14 -8.25
N PHE A 231 5.00 -31.83 -7.94
CA PHE A 231 3.88 -30.98 -8.32
C PHE A 231 3.63 -31.01 -9.83
N ARG A 232 4.68 -30.82 -10.63
CA ARG A 232 4.58 -30.85 -12.11
C ARG A 232 4.04 -32.18 -12.63
N SER A 233 4.51 -33.30 -12.09
CA SER A 233 4.03 -34.63 -12.44
C SER A 233 2.56 -34.81 -12.12
N VAL A 234 2.12 -34.45 -10.90
CA VAL A 234 0.70 -34.53 -10.51
C VAL A 234 -0.17 -33.62 -11.39
N ARG A 235 0.30 -32.41 -11.71
CA ARG A 235 -0.42 -31.45 -12.58
C ARG A 235 -0.58 -31.94 -14.02
N GLN A 236 0.34 -32.77 -14.51
CA GLN A 236 0.28 -33.40 -15.85
C GLN A 236 -0.58 -34.67 -15.86
N GLN A 237 -0.49 -35.49 -14.81
CA GLN A 237 -1.19 -36.78 -14.72
C GLN A 237 -2.66 -36.65 -14.33
N SER A 238 -3.00 -35.65 -13.53
CA SER A 238 -4.38 -35.28 -13.22
C SER A 238 -4.62 -33.86 -13.71
N PRO A 239 -5.63 -33.61 -14.57
CA PRO A 239 -6.03 -32.25 -14.87
C PRO A 239 -6.65 -31.68 -13.60
N ILE A 240 -5.83 -31.02 -12.79
CA ILE A 240 -6.27 -30.21 -11.67
C ILE A 240 -6.92 -28.95 -12.28
N GLY A 241 -8.09 -29.11 -12.90
CA GLY A 241 -8.73 -28.06 -13.69
C GLY A 241 -9.04 -26.81 -12.87
N PHE A 242 -9.16 -26.95 -11.56
CA PHE A 242 -9.33 -25.82 -10.64
C PHE A 242 -8.04 -25.01 -10.38
N LEU A 243 -6.87 -25.47 -10.84
CA LEU A 243 -5.60 -24.72 -10.79
C LEU A 243 -5.23 -24.10 -12.14
N ASP A 244 -6.09 -24.15 -13.16
CA ASP A 244 -5.72 -23.64 -14.48
C ASP A 244 -5.81 -22.10 -14.58
N GLY A 245 -5.05 -21.40 -13.74
CA GLY A 245 -5.01 -19.93 -13.72
C GLY A 245 -4.41 -19.30 -14.98
N ARG A 246 -3.68 -20.09 -15.78
CA ARG A 246 -3.07 -19.62 -17.03
C ARG A 246 -4.10 -19.41 -18.12
N SER A 247 -5.10 -20.30 -18.19
CA SER A 247 -6.20 -20.19 -19.16
C SER A 247 -7.24 -19.15 -18.77
N LEU A 248 -7.23 -18.65 -17.53
CA LEU A 248 -8.16 -17.62 -17.07
C LEU A 248 -7.84 -16.27 -17.71
N GLN A 249 -8.91 -15.57 -18.10
CA GLN A 249 -8.84 -14.24 -18.70
C GLN A 249 -8.07 -13.27 -17.81
N LYS A 250 -7.08 -12.57 -18.38
CA LYS A 250 -6.33 -11.50 -17.70
C LYS A 250 -7.19 -10.24 -17.60
N THR A 251 -6.99 -9.47 -16.55
CA THR A 251 -7.67 -8.18 -16.37
C THR A 251 -6.92 -7.11 -17.16
N PRO A 252 -7.51 -6.53 -18.22
CA PRO A 252 -6.85 -5.54 -19.05
C PRO A 252 -6.66 -4.23 -18.26
N ILE A 253 -5.59 -3.50 -18.57
CA ILE A 253 -5.44 -2.12 -18.09
C ILE A 253 -6.52 -1.27 -18.77
N GLU A 254 -7.32 -0.53 -18.00
CA GLU A 254 -8.42 0.29 -18.55
C GLU A 254 -7.86 1.32 -19.54
N GLU A 255 -8.47 1.44 -20.73
CA GLU A 255 -8.12 2.51 -21.66
C GLU A 255 -8.56 3.87 -21.11
N ILE A 256 -7.62 4.80 -21.04
CA ILE A 256 -7.87 6.14 -20.50
C ILE A 256 -7.91 7.14 -21.67
N ASN A 257 -8.94 7.99 -21.69
CA ASN A 257 -8.94 9.17 -22.55
C ASN A 257 -7.85 10.13 -22.07
N LYS A 258 -6.69 10.09 -22.74
CA LYS A 258 -5.49 10.85 -22.35
C LYS A 258 -5.76 12.35 -22.27
N ALA A 259 -6.49 12.93 -23.22
CA ALA A 259 -6.78 14.37 -23.21
C ALA A 259 -7.59 14.78 -21.97
N LYS A 260 -8.64 14.03 -21.64
CA LYS A 260 -9.45 14.26 -20.43
C LYS A 260 -8.63 14.05 -19.16
N PHE A 261 -7.77 13.04 -19.15
CA PHE A 261 -6.91 12.74 -18.00
C PHE A 261 -5.87 13.83 -17.76
N TYR A 262 -5.15 14.29 -18.78
CA TYR A 262 -4.18 15.37 -18.63
C TYR A 262 -4.84 16.70 -18.24
N ALA A 263 -6.05 17.00 -18.73
CA ALA A 263 -6.81 18.15 -18.24
C ALA A 263 -7.19 18.02 -16.75
N LYS A 264 -7.52 16.80 -16.27
CA LYS A 264 -7.74 16.52 -14.84
C LYS A 264 -6.44 16.71 -14.04
N LEU A 265 -5.31 16.22 -14.55
CA LEU A 265 -3.99 16.40 -13.93
C LEU A 265 -3.61 17.87 -13.78
N GLU A 266 -3.74 18.68 -14.84
CA GLU A 266 -3.39 20.11 -14.79
C GLU A 266 -4.24 20.88 -13.77
N ARG A 267 -5.49 20.45 -13.54
CA ARG A 267 -6.40 21.04 -12.55
C ARG A 267 -6.10 20.58 -11.12
N ASP A 268 -5.83 19.28 -10.94
CA ASP A 268 -5.82 18.63 -9.61
C ASP A 268 -4.40 18.51 -9.03
N LEU A 269 -3.39 18.42 -9.90
CA LEU A 269 -1.96 18.36 -9.59
C LEU A 269 -1.19 19.35 -10.48
N PRO A 270 -1.44 20.68 -10.36
CA PRO A 270 -0.93 21.69 -11.28
C PRO A 270 0.61 21.79 -11.32
N PHE A 271 1.30 21.27 -10.31
CA PHE A 271 2.76 21.28 -10.21
C PHE A 271 3.43 20.08 -10.89
N LEU A 272 2.70 18.98 -11.12
CA LEU A 272 3.30 17.71 -11.54
C LEU A 272 4.14 17.86 -12.81
N LYS A 273 3.60 18.50 -13.85
CA LYS A 273 4.29 18.68 -15.14
C LYS A 273 5.59 19.50 -15.03
N ASP A 274 5.58 20.55 -14.21
CA ASP A 274 6.78 21.37 -13.96
C ASP A 274 7.86 20.57 -13.22
N VAL A 275 7.44 19.74 -12.26
CA VAL A 275 8.34 18.86 -11.50
C VAL A 275 8.91 17.73 -12.38
N GLU A 276 8.08 17.10 -13.21
CA GLU A 276 8.53 16.10 -14.20
C GLU A 276 9.54 16.68 -15.18
N ASN A 277 9.32 17.91 -15.65
CA ASN A 277 10.28 18.61 -16.52
C ASN A 277 11.60 18.86 -15.78
N SER A 278 11.55 19.36 -14.55
CA SER A 278 12.73 19.60 -13.73
C SER A 278 13.56 18.32 -13.55
N LEU A 279 12.91 17.18 -13.31
CA LEU A 279 13.58 15.89 -13.17
C LEU A 279 14.21 15.39 -14.49
N ARG A 280 13.60 15.68 -15.64
CA ARG A 280 14.13 15.31 -16.96
C ARG A 280 15.32 16.17 -17.39
N GLU A 281 15.31 17.46 -17.07
CA GLU A 281 16.28 18.44 -17.57
C GLU A 281 17.54 18.55 -16.70
N LYS A 282 17.48 18.06 -15.46
CA LYS A 282 18.56 18.18 -14.47
C LYS A 282 19.21 16.83 -14.18
N PRO A 283 20.43 16.82 -13.60
CA PRO A 283 21.00 15.61 -13.04
C PRO A 283 20.03 14.97 -12.05
N THR A 284 19.84 13.66 -12.16
CA THR A 284 18.99 12.89 -11.24
C THR A 284 19.53 13.03 -9.81
N PRO A 285 18.72 13.52 -8.85
CA PRO A 285 19.07 13.55 -7.44
C PRO A 285 19.44 12.16 -6.90
N ALA A 286 20.18 12.10 -5.78
CA ALA A 286 20.59 10.85 -5.17
C ALA A 286 19.44 10.13 -4.45
N SER A 287 18.42 10.86 -4.01
CA SER A 287 17.25 10.28 -3.35
C SER A 287 15.95 11.07 -3.56
N ALA A 288 14.83 10.44 -3.19
CA ALA A 288 13.51 11.07 -3.15
C ALA A 288 13.49 12.30 -2.23
N HIS A 289 14.11 12.20 -1.06
CA HIS A 289 14.26 13.31 -0.12
C HIS A 289 15.01 14.48 -0.75
N GLU A 290 16.16 14.22 -1.38
CA GLU A 290 16.96 15.26 -2.00
C GLU A 290 16.18 15.94 -3.13
N PHE A 291 15.52 15.15 -3.99
CA PHE A 291 14.67 15.68 -5.05
C PHE A 291 13.58 16.59 -4.51
N LEU A 292 12.85 16.15 -3.48
CA LEU A 292 11.80 16.94 -2.85
C LEU A 292 12.36 18.26 -2.31
N MET A 293 13.48 18.24 -1.60
CA MET A 293 14.07 19.46 -1.04
C MET A 293 14.56 20.42 -2.13
N LEU A 294 15.18 19.91 -3.20
CA LEU A 294 15.62 20.73 -4.34
C LEU A 294 14.43 21.40 -5.03
N GLU A 295 13.33 20.68 -5.24
CA GLU A 295 12.12 21.24 -5.86
C GLU A 295 11.43 22.29 -4.98
N LEU A 296 11.30 22.02 -3.68
CA LEU A 296 10.73 22.99 -2.75
C LEU A 296 11.60 24.26 -2.66
N GLN A 297 12.93 24.14 -2.63
CA GLN A 297 13.84 25.30 -2.65
C GLN A 297 13.77 26.08 -3.98
N ARG A 298 13.68 25.38 -5.12
CA ARG A 298 13.47 26.02 -6.42
C ARG A 298 12.19 26.84 -6.43
N MET A 299 11.08 26.28 -5.95
CA MET A 299 9.79 26.95 -5.91
C MET A 299 9.74 28.10 -4.90
N LEU A 300 10.57 28.08 -3.85
CA LEU A 300 10.72 29.19 -2.90
C LEU A 300 11.46 30.41 -3.47
N THR A 301 12.24 30.22 -4.54
CA THR A 301 13.09 31.27 -5.10
C THR A 301 12.27 32.43 -5.65
N LYS A 302 12.63 33.66 -5.28
CA LYS A 302 11.91 34.87 -5.73
C LYS A 302 12.20 35.13 -7.20
N ASN A 303 11.15 35.30 -8.01
CA ASN A 303 11.29 35.86 -9.34
C ASN A 303 11.58 37.38 -9.22
N PRO A 304 12.57 37.95 -9.96
CA PRO A 304 12.76 39.40 -10.05
C PRO A 304 11.49 40.17 -10.40
N ASN A 305 10.59 39.57 -11.19
CA ASN A 305 9.29 40.14 -11.48
C ASN A 305 8.34 40.04 -10.27
N ARG A 306 8.21 41.12 -9.52
CA ARG A 306 7.35 41.20 -8.32
C ARG A 306 5.84 41.04 -8.60
N LEU A 307 5.43 41.21 -9.86
CA LEU A 307 4.03 41.06 -10.30
C LEU A 307 3.69 39.62 -10.73
N ASP A 308 4.66 38.71 -10.74
CA ASP A 308 4.43 37.30 -11.06
C ASP A 308 3.57 36.63 -9.96
N ALA A 309 2.27 36.52 -10.23
CA ALA A 309 1.31 35.90 -9.33
C ALA A 309 1.56 34.39 -9.18
N THR A 310 2.11 33.73 -10.20
CA THR A 310 2.41 32.29 -10.19
C THR A 310 3.61 32.03 -9.28
N ASN A 311 4.70 32.78 -9.41
CA ASN A 311 5.84 32.66 -8.48
C ASN A 311 5.41 32.88 -7.03
N ARG A 312 4.51 33.85 -6.78
CA ARG A 312 3.98 34.09 -5.44
C ARG A 312 3.20 32.90 -4.87
N ARG A 313 2.31 32.29 -5.68
CA ARG A 313 1.56 31.09 -5.28
C ARG A 313 2.51 29.93 -4.99
N ASN A 314 3.45 29.66 -5.89
CA ASN A 314 4.43 28.57 -5.74
C ASN A 314 5.22 28.71 -4.43
N ARG A 315 5.66 29.93 -4.10
CA ARG A 315 6.40 30.21 -2.85
C ARG A 315 5.57 29.97 -1.59
N ILE A 316 4.28 30.31 -1.61
CA ILE A 316 3.35 30.06 -0.50
C ILE A 316 3.16 28.55 -0.31
N VAL A 317 2.84 27.84 -1.40
CA VAL A 317 2.60 26.39 -1.37
C VAL A 317 3.85 25.63 -0.97
N ALA A 318 5.02 25.97 -1.52
CA ALA A 318 6.29 25.36 -1.14
C ALA A 318 6.65 25.62 0.33
N SER A 319 6.39 26.82 0.85
CA SER A 319 6.59 27.12 2.28
C SER A 319 5.71 26.24 3.17
N ALA A 320 4.43 26.08 2.82
CA ALA A 320 3.52 25.19 3.53
C ALA A 320 3.97 23.73 3.45
N ALA A 321 4.34 23.25 2.26
CA ALA A 321 4.84 21.89 2.05
C ALA A 321 6.10 21.61 2.89
N ILE A 322 7.05 22.55 2.98
CA ILE A 322 8.24 22.41 3.84
C ILE A 322 7.85 22.27 5.31
N VAL A 323 6.91 23.10 5.81
CA VAL A 323 6.49 23.01 7.22
C VAL A 323 5.83 21.65 7.49
N ILE A 324 4.91 21.22 6.63
CA ILE A 324 4.25 19.92 6.78
C ILE A 324 5.29 18.79 6.74
N TYR A 325 6.21 18.84 5.77
CA TYR A 325 7.27 17.87 5.58
C TYR A 325 8.31 17.84 6.72
N THR A 326 8.58 18.95 7.40
CA THR A 326 9.63 18.99 8.44
C THR A 326 9.08 18.91 9.86
N GLN A 327 7.86 19.36 10.08
CA GLN A 327 7.30 19.59 11.41
C GLN A 327 5.88 19.02 11.58
N GLY A 328 5.28 18.48 10.53
CA GLY A 328 3.92 17.98 10.52
C GLY A 328 2.84 19.06 10.40
N PHE A 329 1.64 18.64 10.01
CA PHE A 329 0.49 19.55 9.78
C PHE A 329 0.10 20.35 11.03
N GLN A 330 0.16 19.75 12.21
CA GLN A 330 -0.22 20.38 13.48
C GLN A 330 0.58 21.67 13.78
N LYS A 331 1.76 21.84 13.14
CA LYS A 331 2.63 23.01 13.30
C LYS A 331 2.44 24.07 12.21
N LEU A 332 1.48 23.89 11.30
CA LEU A 332 1.19 24.82 10.22
C LEU A 332 0.73 26.18 10.77
N SER A 333 1.46 27.25 10.47
CA SER A 333 1.14 28.62 10.90
C SER A 333 1.13 29.58 9.72
N MET A 334 -0.02 30.22 9.47
CA MET A 334 -0.20 31.18 8.38
C MET A 334 0.82 32.34 8.45
N ALA A 335 1.16 32.80 9.66
CA ALA A 335 2.13 33.87 9.86
C ALA A 335 3.55 33.44 9.49
N SER A 336 3.97 32.25 9.93
CA SER A 336 5.28 31.68 9.61
C SER A 336 5.43 31.41 8.11
N ILE A 337 4.37 30.87 7.48
CA ILE A 337 4.33 30.59 6.05
C ILE A 337 4.41 31.89 5.24
N ALA A 338 3.61 32.91 5.60
CA ALA A 338 3.66 34.20 4.92
C ALA A 338 5.06 34.83 4.98
N LYS A 339 5.72 34.75 6.15
CA LYS A 339 7.09 35.23 6.34
C LYS A 339 8.09 34.47 5.46
N GLN A 340 8.06 33.13 5.46
CA GLN A 340 8.95 32.30 4.64
C GLN A 340 8.71 32.53 3.14
N ALA A 341 7.45 32.59 2.72
CA ALA A 341 7.03 32.90 1.36
C ALA A 341 7.24 34.38 1.00
N GLY A 342 7.71 35.23 1.92
CA GLY A 342 7.95 36.66 1.69
C GLY A 342 6.74 37.41 1.15
N VAL A 343 5.54 37.14 1.70
CA VAL A 343 4.27 37.80 1.38
C VAL A 343 3.62 38.32 2.67
N SER A 344 2.64 39.22 2.55
CA SER A 344 1.80 39.57 3.72
C SER A 344 0.82 38.45 4.04
N THR A 345 0.44 38.33 5.31
CA THR A 345 -0.63 37.41 5.75
C THR A 345 -1.95 37.69 5.02
N ALA A 346 -2.28 38.97 4.79
CA ALA A 346 -3.45 39.36 3.98
C ALA A 346 -3.39 38.83 2.53
N THR A 347 -2.20 38.82 1.92
CA THR A 347 -2.03 38.24 0.58
C THR A 347 -2.21 36.73 0.60
N LEU A 348 -1.70 36.08 1.64
CA LEU A 348 -1.84 34.64 1.82
C LEU A 348 -3.33 34.26 1.99
N TYR A 349 -4.06 34.89 2.91
CA TYR A 349 -5.50 34.63 3.11
C TYR A 349 -6.35 34.94 1.87
N ARG A 350 -5.96 35.92 1.05
CA ARG A 350 -6.65 36.19 -0.22
C ARG A 350 -6.49 35.05 -1.25
N LEU A 351 -5.38 34.33 -1.21
CA LEU A 351 -5.10 33.21 -2.12
C LEU A 351 -5.59 31.86 -1.56
N TYR A 352 -5.49 31.69 -0.24
CA TYR A 352 -5.89 30.51 0.50
C TYR A 352 -6.70 30.95 1.72
N PRO A 353 -8.04 31.07 1.58
CA PRO A 353 -8.90 31.61 2.63
C PRO A 353 -8.87 30.83 3.94
N THR A 354 -8.65 29.52 3.87
CA THR A 354 -8.58 28.64 5.04
C THR A 354 -7.24 27.91 5.13
N ASN A 355 -6.88 27.44 6.33
CA ASN A 355 -5.73 26.54 6.52
C ASN A 355 -5.87 25.26 5.69
N TRP A 356 -7.11 24.81 5.49
CA TRP A 356 -7.42 23.65 4.69
C TRP A 356 -7.08 23.88 3.21
N ASP A 357 -7.49 25.01 2.63
CA ASP A 357 -7.17 25.33 1.22
C ASP A 357 -5.65 25.34 0.97
N LEU A 358 -4.89 25.90 1.92
CA LEU A 358 -3.44 25.93 1.85
C LEU A 358 -2.82 24.52 1.99
N TYR A 359 -3.33 23.74 2.93
CA TYR A 359 -2.91 22.35 3.10
C TYR A 359 -3.17 21.55 1.83
N GLN A 360 -4.33 21.71 1.20
CA GLN A 360 -4.65 20.99 -0.02
C GLN A 360 -3.75 21.32 -1.20
N ALA A 361 -3.37 22.60 -1.34
CA ALA A 361 -2.39 22.98 -2.33
C ALA A 361 -1.00 22.39 -2.04
N ALA A 362 -0.58 22.37 -0.77
CA ALA A 362 0.71 21.82 -0.35
C ALA A 362 0.76 20.29 -0.49
N TYR A 363 -0.33 19.61 -0.14
CA TYR A 363 -0.56 18.19 -0.34
C TYR A 363 -0.46 17.84 -1.82
N GLY A 364 -1.21 18.53 -2.69
CA GLY A 364 -1.14 18.32 -4.14
C GLY A 364 0.26 18.54 -4.73
N LEU A 365 1.04 19.49 -4.19
CA LEU A 365 2.46 19.65 -4.56
C LEU A 365 3.30 18.44 -4.12
N GLY A 366 3.14 17.99 -2.87
CA GLY A 366 3.83 16.81 -2.35
C GLY A 366 3.54 15.55 -3.15
N VAL A 367 2.26 15.27 -3.42
CA VAL A 367 1.81 14.19 -4.31
C VAL A 367 2.43 14.34 -5.69
N GLY A 368 2.43 15.54 -6.28
CA GLY A 368 3.05 15.79 -7.57
C GLY A 368 4.54 15.45 -7.62
N ILE A 369 5.31 15.85 -6.60
CA ILE A 369 6.74 15.53 -6.49
C ILE A 369 6.95 14.03 -6.37
N TYR A 370 6.18 13.38 -5.49
CA TYR A 370 6.26 11.96 -5.26
C TYR A 370 5.93 11.14 -6.52
N MET A 371 4.85 11.49 -7.23
CA MET A 371 4.47 10.82 -8.48
C MET A 371 5.52 11.01 -9.56
N ALA A 372 6.08 12.21 -9.71
CA ALA A 372 7.16 12.45 -10.67
C ALA A 372 8.40 11.60 -10.37
N TRP A 373 8.73 11.39 -9.10
CA TRP A 373 9.86 10.55 -8.68
C TRP A 373 9.63 9.07 -8.98
N LEU A 374 8.45 8.53 -8.65
CA LEU A 374 8.11 7.12 -8.87
C LEU A 374 7.95 6.78 -10.36
N GLU A 375 7.36 7.69 -11.14
CA GLU A 375 7.07 7.47 -12.56
C GLU A 375 8.19 7.90 -13.50
N ARG A 376 9.36 8.26 -12.95
CA ARG A 376 10.53 8.60 -13.77
C ARG A 376 10.92 7.42 -14.66
N ASP A 377 11.24 7.72 -15.92
CA ASP A 377 11.81 6.72 -16.81
C ASP A 377 13.28 6.48 -16.44
N ILE A 378 13.66 5.21 -16.37
CA ILE A 378 15.05 4.80 -16.17
C ILE A 378 15.49 4.17 -17.48
N GLN A 379 16.50 4.76 -18.10
CA GLN A 379 17.07 4.29 -19.37
C GLN A 379 18.25 3.38 -19.05
N ALA A 380 18.06 2.07 -19.17
CA ALA A 380 19.17 1.12 -19.09
C ALA A 380 19.04 0.07 -20.20
N THR A 381 20.15 -0.27 -20.84
CA THR A 381 20.17 -1.29 -21.89
C THR A 381 19.77 -2.67 -21.37
N ASN A 382 19.97 -2.92 -20.07
CA ASN A 382 19.55 -4.13 -19.39
C ASN A 382 18.15 -3.95 -18.79
N PRO A 383 17.10 -4.63 -19.30
CA PRO A 383 15.76 -4.54 -18.75
C PRO A 383 15.64 -5.06 -17.31
N LEU A 384 16.56 -5.94 -16.86
CA LEU A 384 16.62 -6.34 -15.44
C LEU A 384 16.98 -5.15 -14.56
N VAL A 385 17.95 -4.32 -14.98
CA VAL A 385 18.35 -3.11 -14.24
C VAL A 385 17.21 -2.08 -14.24
N GLU A 386 16.58 -1.82 -15.39
CA GLU A 386 15.45 -0.88 -15.47
C GLU A 386 14.36 -1.24 -14.45
N PHE A 387 13.94 -2.51 -14.44
CA PHE A 387 12.87 -2.98 -13.56
C PHE A 387 13.30 -3.09 -12.10
N THR A 388 14.53 -3.52 -11.85
CA THR A 388 15.10 -3.53 -10.50
C THR A 388 15.04 -2.14 -9.89
N HIS A 389 15.37 -1.10 -10.64
CA HIS A 389 15.23 0.26 -10.15
C HIS A 389 13.78 0.67 -9.94
N TYR A 390 12.84 0.30 -10.82
CA TYR A 390 11.42 0.59 -10.59
C TYR A 390 10.91 -0.03 -9.28
N ALA A 391 11.35 -1.23 -8.90
CA ALA A 391 11.01 -1.81 -7.59
C ALA A 391 11.79 -1.15 -6.43
N ALA A 392 13.09 -0.87 -6.61
CA ALA A 392 13.95 -0.32 -5.56
C ALA A 392 13.53 1.11 -5.15
N VAL A 393 13.08 1.92 -6.10
CA VAL A 393 12.62 3.28 -5.84
C VAL A 393 11.43 3.29 -4.88
N PHE A 394 10.54 2.30 -4.94
CA PHE A 394 9.45 2.19 -3.96
C PHE A 394 10.02 1.94 -2.56
N PHE A 395 10.97 1.01 -2.40
CA PHE A 395 11.59 0.76 -1.09
C PHE A 395 12.35 1.97 -0.55
N GLU A 396 13.14 2.63 -1.39
CA GLU A 396 13.84 3.86 -1.03
C GLU A 396 12.85 4.89 -0.51
N VAL A 397 11.79 5.16 -1.28
CA VAL A 397 10.82 6.17 -0.90
C VAL A 397 10.10 5.80 0.37
N PHE A 398 9.77 4.52 0.61
CA PHE A 398 8.93 4.03 1.72
C PHE A 398 9.68 3.54 2.96
N PHE A 399 11.01 3.47 2.94
CA PHE A 399 11.81 3.08 4.11
C PHE A 399 12.85 4.11 4.53
N ASP A 400 13.19 5.08 3.68
CA ASP A 400 14.05 6.18 4.09
C ASP A 400 13.35 7.04 5.17
N VAL A 401 14.01 7.16 6.31
CA VAL A 401 13.54 7.92 7.48
C VAL A 401 13.36 9.40 7.13
N GLN A 402 14.18 9.95 6.22
CA GLN A 402 14.01 11.32 5.75
C GLN A 402 12.79 11.43 4.85
N SER A 403 12.60 10.47 3.95
CA SER A 403 11.41 10.37 3.09
C SER A 403 10.12 10.00 3.82
N LYS A 404 10.16 9.53 5.08
CA LYS A 404 8.97 9.26 5.92
C LYS A 404 8.01 10.44 5.98
N ASN A 405 8.54 11.66 6.07
CA ASN A 405 7.70 12.85 6.09
C ASN A 405 7.19 13.25 4.70
N ALA A 406 7.74 12.71 3.61
CA ALA A 406 7.19 12.92 2.26
C ALA A 406 5.83 12.25 2.17
N TRP A 407 5.62 11.12 2.86
CA TRP A 407 4.30 10.48 2.96
C TRP A 407 3.36 11.21 3.91
N SER A 408 3.83 12.04 4.84
CA SER A 408 2.91 12.94 5.58
C SER A 408 2.26 14.00 4.68
N LEU A 409 2.77 14.19 3.46
CA LEU A 409 2.12 14.94 2.39
C LEU A 409 1.15 14.08 1.56
N ASP A 410 1.04 12.77 1.83
CA ASP A 410 0.09 11.81 1.23
C ASP A 410 -0.96 11.35 2.26
N GLN A 411 -0.67 11.44 3.56
CA GLN A 411 -1.63 11.21 4.64
C GLN A 411 -2.55 12.41 4.85
N LEU A 412 -3.71 12.34 4.20
CA LEU A 412 -4.94 12.84 4.80
C LEU A 412 -5.12 12.12 6.17
N ARG A 413 -5.75 12.78 7.15
CA ARG A 413 -5.82 12.35 8.55
C ARG A 413 -6.49 10.99 8.79
N GLY A 414 -7.05 10.39 7.74
CA GLY A 414 -7.73 9.10 7.82
C GLY A 414 -9.14 9.21 8.34
N GLU A 415 -9.71 10.40 8.19
CA GLU A 415 -11.05 10.66 8.64
C GLU A 415 -12.04 10.31 7.51
N PRO A 416 -13.17 9.69 7.82
CA PRO A 416 -14.25 9.45 6.88
C PRO A 416 -14.68 10.71 6.10
N SER A 417 -14.56 11.88 6.74
CA SER A 417 -14.87 13.19 6.15
C SER A 417 -13.94 13.58 4.98
N GLU A 418 -12.77 12.95 4.86
CA GLU A 418 -11.76 13.23 3.84
C GLU A 418 -11.76 12.20 2.69
N ILE A 419 -12.63 11.18 2.74
CA ILE A 419 -12.64 10.04 1.79
C ILE A 419 -12.79 10.48 0.34
N GLU A 420 -13.72 11.39 0.03
CA GLU A 420 -13.93 11.85 -1.36
C GLU A 420 -12.64 12.43 -1.96
N GLN A 421 -11.85 13.10 -1.13
CA GLN A 421 -10.61 13.68 -1.55
C GLN A 421 -9.49 12.64 -1.70
N MET A 422 -9.36 11.71 -0.74
CA MET A 422 -8.45 10.57 -0.86
C MET A 422 -8.74 9.83 -2.17
N GLN A 423 -10.01 9.56 -2.45
CA GLN A 423 -10.48 8.92 -3.69
C GLN A 423 -10.05 9.69 -4.93
N ARG A 424 -10.18 11.02 -4.95
CA ARG A 424 -9.80 11.84 -6.09
C ARG A 424 -8.31 11.70 -6.45
N TYR A 425 -7.41 11.83 -5.48
CA TYR A 425 -5.96 11.71 -5.72
C TYR A 425 -5.55 10.26 -6.02
N SER A 426 -6.17 9.32 -5.32
CA SER A 426 -6.02 7.90 -5.55
C SER A 426 -6.36 7.49 -6.98
N GLU A 427 -7.48 7.95 -7.53
CA GLU A 427 -7.86 7.71 -8.93
C GLU A 427 -6.82 8.24 -9.91
N ILE A 428 -6.29 9.44 -9.64
CA ILE A 428 -5.27 10.07 -10.48
C ILE A 428 -3.98 9.24 -10.46
N LYS A 429 -3.54 8.84 -9.26
CA LYS A 429 -2.35 8.00 -9.05
C LYS A 429 -2.44 6.73 -9.90
N VAL A 430 -3.52 5.98 -9.76
CA VAL A 430 -3.71 4.71 -10.47
C VAL A 430 -3.73 4.91 -11.98
N GLN A 431 -4.41 5.95 -12.46
CA GLN A 431 -4.46 6.24 -13.89
C GLN A 431 -3.07 6.58 -14.43
N LEU A 432 -2.28 7.36 -13.68
CA LEU A 432 -0.91 7.69 -14.05
C LEU A 432 0.00 6.46 -14.05
N GLU A 433 0.00 5.69 -12.96
CA GLU A 433 0.79 4.47 -12.82
C GLU A 433 0.39 3.43 -13.87
N GLY A 434 -0.90 3.29 -14.15
CA GLY A 434 -1.43 2.41 -15.20
C GLY A 434 -0.89 2.76 -16.58
N LEU A 435 -0.85 4.06 -16.93
CA LEU A 435 -0.23 4.52 -18.17
C LEU A 435 1.30 4.26 -18.20
N GLY A 436 1.97 4.48 -17.07
CA GLY A 436 3.40 4.22 -16.90
C GLY A 436 3.75 2.74 -17.12
N TRP A 437 3.04 1.83 -16.43
CA TRP A 437 3.22 0.38 -16.59
C TRP A 437 2.82 -0.14 -17.96
N GLN A 438 1.72 0.39 -18.53
CA GLN A 438 1.31 0.03 -19.89
C GLN A 438 2.44 0.36 -20.88
N LYS A 439 3.06 1.54 -20.78
CA LYS A 439 4.21 1.92 -21.60
C LYS A 439 5.41 0.98 -21.38
N ARG A 440 5.80 0.73 -20.12
CA ARG A 440 6.95 -0.13 -19.76
C ARG A 440 6.78 -1.55 -20.29
N PHE A 441 5.62 -2.17 -20.08
CA PHE A 441 5.35 -3.53 -20.57
C PHE A 441 5.16 -3.58 -22.09
N SER A 442 4.57 -2.54 -22.72
CA SER A 442 4.45 -2.50 -24.19
C SER A 442 5.83 -2.49 -24.86
N LYS A 443 6.82 -1.81 -24.27
CA LYS A 443 8.22 -1.85 -24.72
C LYS A 443 8.77 -3.29 -24.67
N LEU A 444 8.69 -3.95 -23.51
CA LEU A 444 9.17 -5.33 -23.36
C LEU A 444 8.46 -6.31 -24.31
N TYR A 445 7.17 -6.12 -24.57
CA TYR A 445 6.40 -6.96 -25.49
C TYR A 445 6.85 -6.75 -26.93
N ALA A 446 7.04 -5.49 -27.35
CA ALA A 446 7.53 -5.16 -28.70
C ALA A 446 8.96 -5.68 -28.96
N GLU A 447 9.80 -5.70 -27.93
CA GLU A 447 11.15 -6.29 -27.96
C GLU A 447 11.12 -7.83 -27.89
N GLY A 448 9.95 -8.44 -27.71
CA GLY A 448 9.79 -9.90 -27.60
C GLY A 448 10.35 -10.47 -26.30
N TYR A 449 10.56 -9.65 -25.26
CA TYR A 449 11.08 -10.09 -23.97
C TYR A 449 10.03 -10.70 -23.04
N ILE A 450 8.76 -10.33 -23.21
CA ILE A 450 7.62 -10.92 -22.50
C ILE A 450 6.62 -11.55 -23.47
N LYS A 451 5.90 -12.57 -23.01
CA LYS A 451 5.01 -13.39 -23.85
C LYS A 451 3.57 -12.91 -23.95
N GLU A 452 3.16 -11.93 -23.15
CA GLU A 452 1.77 -11.48 -22.98
C GLU A 452 1.67 -9.96 -23.10
N LEU A 453 0.49 -9.47 -23.52
CA LEU A 453 0.16 -8.05 -23.54
C LEU A 453 0.08 -7.47 -22.10
N PRO A 454 0.32 -6.16 -21.93
CA PRO A 454 0.17 -5.49 -20.64
C PRO A 454 -1.19 -5.74 -19.99
N SER A 455 -1.18 -6.09 -18.71
CA SER A 455 -2.39 -6.37 -17.92
C SER A 455 -2.18 -5.99 -16.46
N TRP A 456 -3.28 -5.80 -15.72
CA TRP A 456 -3.22 -5.62 -14.27
C TRP A 456 -2.59 -6.83 -13.58
N ASP A 457 -2.79 -8.04 -14.10
CA ASP A 457 -2.13 -9.25 -13.59
C ASP A 457 -0.61 -9.13 -13.59
N MET A 458 -0.02 -8.54 -14.63
CA MET A 458 1.43 -8.30 -14.71
C MET A 458 1.90 -7.24 -13.71
N ILE A 459 1.17 -6.12 -13.60
CA ILE A 459 1.46 -5.05 -12.64
C ILE A 459 1.47 -5.62 -11.22
N HIS A 460 0.40 -6.34 -10.85
CA HIS A 460 0.28 -6.96 -9.54
C HIS A 460 1.33 -8.05 -9.28
N THR A 461 1.72 -8.81 -10.31
CA THR A 461 2.81 -9.80 -10.16
C THR A 461 4.14 -9.11 -9.86
N PHE A 462 4.42 -7.99 -10.52
CA PHE A 462 5.66 -7.27 -10.32
C PHE A 462 5.67 -6.54 -8.97
N GLN A 463 4.62 -5.77 -8.68
CA GLN A 463 4.57 -4.89 -7.51
C GLN A 463 4.10 -5.56 -6.23
N GLY A 464 3.49 -6.73 -6.30
CA GLY A 464 2.97 -7.46 -5.14
C GLY A 464 3.99 -7.61 -4.00
N PRO A 465 5.18 -8.20 -4.26
CA PRO A 465 6.23 -8.36 -3.26
C PRO A 465 6.70 -7.02 -2.67
N THR A 466 6.94 -6.01 -3.50
CA THR A 466 7.33 -4.67 -3.02
C THR A 466 6.25 -4.07 -2.12
N SER A 467 4.98 -4.16 -2.54
CA SER A 467 3.85 -3.59 -1.82
C SER A 467 3.65 -4.22 -0.44
N ILE A 468 3.73 -5.55 -0.32
CA ILE A 468 3.56 -6.19 0.99
C ILE A 468 4.73 -5.92 1.92
N SER A 469 5.96 -5.88 1.42
CA SER A 469 7.12 -5.52 2.24
C SER A 469 6.98 -4.12 2.82
N ILE A 470 6.46 -3.16 2.04
CA ILE A 470 6.14 -1.81 2.52
C ILE A 470 5.01 -1.83 3.55
N ILE A 471 3.91 -2.55 3.28
CA ILE A 471 2.78 -2.67 4.22
C ILE A 471 3.23 -3.27 5.56
N LEU A 472 4.09 -4.30 5.53
CA LEU A 472 4.58 -4.95 6.74
C LEU A 472 5.27 -3.95 7.68
N PHE A 473 5.97 -2.97 7.13
CA PHE A 473 6.59 -1.90 7.88
C PHE A 473 5.62 -0.79 8.27
N MET A 474 4.86 -0.31 7.30
CA MET A 474 4.04 0.88 7.49
C MET A 474 2.83 0.63 8.39
N ARG A 475 2.22 -0.54 8.27
CA ARG A 475 0.93 -0.86 8.90
C ARG A 475 1.04 -1.98 9.90
N ASP A 476 1.97 -2.91 9.72
CA ASP A 476 2.02 -4.11 10.54
C ASP A 476 3.10 -4.04 11.62
N GLY A 477 3.80 -2.90 11.75
CA GLY A 477 4.74 -2.63 12.85
C GLY A 477 6.08 -3.35 12.76
N LEU A 478 6.40 -3.97 11.62
CA LEU A 478 7.56 -4.84 11.47
C LEU A 478 8.73 -4.09 10.86
N ALA A 479 9.93 -4.24 11.42
CA ALA A 479 11.11 -3.79 10.72
C ALA A 479 11.28 -4.62 9.43
N ALA A 480 11.17 -3.97 8.27
CA ALA A 480 11.56 -4.56 7.01
C ALA A 480 12.98 -4.06 6.73
N LEU A 481 13.97 -4.93 6.95
CA LEU A 481 15.32 -4.71 6.42
C LEU A 481 15.63 -5.88 5.49
N PRO A 482 16.20 -5.61 4.30
CA PRO A 482 16.60 -6.66 3.41
C PRO A 482 17.74 -7.45 4.08
N LYS A 483 17.86 -8.74 3.77
CA LYS A 483 19.00 -9.55 4.26
C LYS A 483 20.34 -9.04 3.71
N SER A 484 20.31 -8.43 2.52
CA SER A 484 21.45 -7.80 1.84
C SER A 484 21.17 -6.33 1.55
N SER A 485 20.51 -6.03 0.42
CA SER A 485 20.15 -4.66 0.02
C SER A 485 18.77 -4.60 -0.63
N TRP A 486 18.16 -3.40 -0.67
CA TRP A 486 16.91 -3.18 -1.39
C TRP A 486 17.06 -3.36 -2.89
N PHE A 487 18.26 -3.14 -3.43
CA PHE A 487 18.55 -3.40 -4.84
C PHE A 487 18.53 -4.90 -5.13
N GLU A 488 19.22 -5.72 -4.34
CA GLU A 488 19.23 -7.17 -4.53
C GLU A 488 17.84 -7.79 -4.34
N GLU A 489 17.08 -7.33 -3.35
CA GLU A 489 15.70 -7.77 -3.16
C GLU A 489 14.81 -7.38 -4.36
N SER A 490 15.01 -6.17 -4.91
CA SER A 490 14.32 -5.71 -6.12
C SER A 490 14.73 -6.47 -7.38
N TRP A 491 16.00 -6.87 -7.46
CA TRP A 491 16.51 -7.72 -8.54
C TRP A 491 15.82 -9.07 -8.51
N ARG A 492 15.76 -9.70 -7.34
CA ARG A 492 15.05 -10.98 -7.15
C ARG A 492 13.57 -10.88 -7.57
N ILE A 493 12.87 -9.81 -7.18
CA ILE A 493 11.48 -9.57 -7.59
C ILE A 493 11.35 -9.48 -9.11
N THR A 494 12.31 -8.79 -9.75
CA THR A 494 12.39 -8.64 -11.20
C THR A 494 12.66 -9.97 -11.90
N GLU A 495 13.57 -10.78 -11.37
CA GLU A 495 13.85 -12.12 -11.90
C GLU A 495 12.63 -13.04 -11.84
N GLU A 496 11.93 -13.08 -10.71
CA GLU A 496 10.70 -13.86 -10.56
C GLU A 496 9.62 -13.40 -11.57
N PHE A 497 9.52 -12.09 -11.84
CA PHE A 497 8.65 -11.58 -12.89
C PHE A 497 9.03 -12.11 -14.28
N PHE A 498 10.32 -12.08 -14.65
CA PHE A 498 10.78 -12.62 -15.93
C PHE A 498 10.77 -14.16 -15.99
N GLN A 499 10.77 -14.86 -14.86
CA GLN A 499 10.49 -16.30 -14.84
C GLN A 499 9.03 -16.61 -15.19
N ILE A 500 8.10 -15.75 -14.73
CA ILE A 500 6.67 -15.90 -15.01
C ILE A 500 6.34 -15.47 -16.46
N TYR A 501 6.83 -14.31 -16.90
CA TYR A 501 6.41 -13.67 -18.15
C TYR A 501 7.47 -13.65 -19.25
N GLY A 502 8.74 -13.87 -18.92
CA GLY A 502 9.85 -13.79 -19.87
C GLY A 502 9.78 -14.85 -20.96
N THR A 503 10.27 -14.50 -22.15
CA THR A 503 10.34 -15.40 -23.30
C THR A 503 11.68 -16.15 -23.36
N PRO A 504 11.78 -17.22 -24.17
CA PRO A 504 13.08 -17.80 -24.51
C PRO A 504 14.05 -16.78 -25.15
N HIS A 505 13.52 -15.79 -25.89
CA HIS A 505 14.32 -14.71 -26.47
C HIS A 505 14.98 -13.85 -25.38
N PHE A 506 14.22 -13.45 -24.35
CA PHE A 506 14.77 -12.74 -23.19
C PHE A 506 15.90 -13.54 -22.53
N GLN A 507 15.71 -14.84 -22.29
CA GLN A 507 16.73 -15.68 -21.65
C GLN A 507 18.00 -15.80 -22.50
N ALA A 508 17.85 -15.93 -23.82
CA ALA A 508 18.98 -15.93 -24.73
C ALA A 508 19.74 -14.59 -24.72
N MET A 509 19.03 -13.46 -24.67
CA MET A 509 19.63 -12.13 -24.60
C MET A 509 20.31 -11.87 -23.26
N ARG A 510 19.70 -12.25 -22.13
CA ARG A 510 20.31 -12.17 -20.79
C ARG A 510 21.68 -12.84 -20.76
N LYS A 511 21.77 -14.07 -21.30
CA LYS A 511 23.03 -14.81 -21.40
C LYS A 511 24.02 -14.15 -22.38
N LYS A 512 23.55 -13.79 -23.58
CA LYS A 512 24.41 -13.20 -24.63
C LYS A 512 25.06 -11.88 -24.20
N MET A 513 24.27 -11.03 -23.53
CA MET A 513 24.70 -9.70 -23.12
C MET A 513 25.35 -9.68 -21.73
N ASN A 514 25.42 -10.83 -21.05
CA ASN A 514 25.93 -10.98 -19.68
C ASN A 514 25.28 -9.99 -18.70
N TRP A 515 23.96 -9.85 -18.77
CA TRP A 515 23.20 -8.90 -17.95
C TRP A 515 23.31 -9.15 -16.44
N ASP A 516 23.72 -10.34 -16.03
CA ASP A 516 23.92 -10.67 -14.62
C ASP A 516 25.16 -10.00 -14.00
N ALA A 517 26.12 -9.56 -14.83
CA ALA A 517 27.27 -8.80 -14.35
C ALA A 517 26.88 -7.44 -13.73
N ASP A 518 25.72 -6.89 -14.07
CA ASP A 518 25.24 -5.64 -13.46
C ASP A 518 24.89 -5.83 -11.98
N LEU A 519 24.38 -7.01 -11.59
CA LEU A 519 24.12 -7.34 -10.19
C LEU A 519 25.43 -7.47 -9.40
N GLU A 520 26.41 -8.17 -9.96
CA GLU A 520 27.74 -8.33 -9.35
C GLU A 520 28.44 -6.97 -9.16
N ALA A 521 28.37 -6.10 -10.18
CA ALA A 521 28.93 -4.76 -10.13
C ALA A 521 28.25 -3.86 -9.09
N HIS A 522 26.95 -4.06 -8.82
CA HIS A 522 26.24 -3.35 -7.76
C HIS A 522 26.65 -3.86 -6.37
N SER A 523 26.69 -5.18 -6.19
CA SER A 523 27.06 -5.84 -4.93
C SER A 523 28.48 -5.47 -4.48
N GLY A 524 29.40 -5.25 -5.42
CA GLY A 524 30.76 -4.79 -5.13
C GLY A 524 30.89 -3.32 -4.72
N LYS A 525 29.84 -2.49 -4.90
CA LYS A 525 29.87 -1.05 -4.57
C LYS A 525 29.27 -0.72 -3.20
N PHE A 526 28.46 -1.61 -2.64
CA PHE A 526 27.74 -1.41 -1.38
C PHE A 526 27.84 -2.69 -0.53
N PRO A 527 28.90 -2.85 0.29
CA PRO A 527 29.08 -4.02 1.17
C PRO A 527 28.15 -4.02 2.39
#